data_AF-A0AAD6LCG3-F1
#
_entry.id   AF-A0AAD6LCG3-F1
#
_cell.length_a   1.000
_cell.length_b   1.000
_cell.length_c   1.000
_cell.angle_alpha   90.00
_cell.angle_beta   90.00
_cell.angle_gamma   90.00
#
_symmetry.space_group_name_H-M   'P 1'
#
loop_
_entity.id
_entity.type
_entity.pdbx_description
1 polymer ?
#
loop_
_entity_poly.entity_id
_entity_poly.type
_entity_poly.pdbx_seq_one_letter_code
_entity_poly.pdbx_strand_id
1 'polypeptide(L)' 'MGKEIELKTAPADYRFPTTNQTRHCFTRYIEFHRCVAAKGDEGNDCERFAKYYRSLCPSEWVERWNEQRENGTFPGPL' A
#
# COMPACT_ATOMS: atom_id res chain seq x y z
N MET A 1 -27.16 -15.82 -2.47
CA MET A 1 -26.69 -15.36 -1.15
C MET A 1 -25.68 -14.26 -1.40
N GLY A 2 -26.07 -12.99 -1.19
CA GLY A 2 -25.13 -11.88 -1.29
C GLY A 2 -24.12 -11.98 -0.16
N LYS A 3 -22.82 -11.91 -0.47
CA LYS A 3 -21.79 -11.79 0.57
C LYS A 3 -22.09 -10.53 1.38
N GLU A 4 -22.13 -10.66 2.71
CA GLU A 4 -22.21 -9.53 3.61
C GLU A 4 -20.98 -8.63 3.39
N ILE A 5 -21.21 -7.37 3.00
CA ILE A 5 -20.13 -6.42 2.72
C ILE A 5 -19.68 -5.81 4.05
N GLU A 6 -18.54 -6.26 4.56
CA GLU A 6 -17.91 -5.59 5.71
C GLU A 6 -17.26 -4.26 5.27
N LEU A 7 -17.90 -3.14 5.66
CA LEU A 7 -17.37 -1.78 5.43
C LEU A 7 -16.18 -1.51 6.36
N LYS A 8 -14.96 -1.78 5.88
CA LYS A 8 -13.69 -1.54 6.60
C LYS A 8 -12.67 -0.85 5.69
N THR A 9 -11.97 0.15 6.22
CA THR A 9 -10.89 0.91 5.54
C THR A 9 -9.57 0.86 6.34
N ALA A 10 -8.53 1.55 5.87
CA ALA A 10 -7.26 1.67 6.57
C ALA A 10 -7.43 2.35 7.95
N PRO A 11 -6.81 1.82 9.02
CA PRO A 11 -6.88 2.42 10.34
C PRO A 11 -6.08 3.72 10.42
N ALA A 12 -6.37 4.54 11.44
CA ALA A 12 -5.56 5.70 11.76
C ALA A 12 -4.14 5.26 12.19
N ASP A 13 -3.12 5.92 11.66
CA ASP A 13 -1.72 5.67 12.00
C ASP A 13 -1.14 6.90 12.71
N TYR A 14 -0.80 6.75 14.00
CA TYR A 14 -0.28 7.82 14.84
C TYR A 14 1.05 8.39 14.35
N ARG A 15 1.77 7.69 13.46
CA ARG A 15 2.98 8.21 12.80
C ARG A 15 2.67 9.35 11.82
N PHE A 16 1.42 9.45 11.36
CA PHE A 16 0.96 10.44 10.37
C PHE A 16 -0.26 11.23 10.87
N PRO A 17 -0.12 12.06 11.92
CA PRO A 17 -1.25 12.77 12.55
C PRO A 17 -1.73 14.00 11.75
N THR A 18 -0.97 14.44 10.75
CA THR A 18 -1.25 15.65 9.97
C THR A 18 -2.28 15.40 8.86
N THR A 19 -2.96 16.44 8.39
CA THR A 19 -3.86 16.37 7.23
C THR A 19 -3.17 15.89 5.96
N ASN A 20 -1.88 16.16 5.78
CA ASN A 20 -1.11 15.65 4.65
C ASN A 20 -0.83 14.14 4.80
N GLN A 21 -1.57 13.32 4.05
CA GLN A 21 -1.48 11.85 4.06
C GLN A 21 -0.58 11.27 2.96
N THR A 22 0.13 12.11 2.18
CA THR A 22 1.02 11.66 1.10
C THR A 22 2.10 10.70 1.61
N ARG A 23 2.74 11.02 2.76
CA ARG A 23 3.74 10.14 3.38
C ARG A 23 3.14 8.84 3.91
N HIS A 24 1.89 8.87 4.39
CA HIS A 24 1.20 7.68 4.85
C HIS A 24 0.95 6.71 3.69
N CYS A 25 0.38 7.20 2.58
CA CYS A 25 0.20 6.43 1.35
C CYS A 25 1.53 5.82 0.86
N PHE A 26 2.57 6.64 0.71
CA PHE A 26 3.87 6.17 0.24
C PHE A 26 4.48 5.11 1.16
N THR A 27 4.39 5.30 2.48
CA THR A 27 4.91 4.33 3.46
C THR A 27 4.20 2.98 3.34
N ARG A 28 2.86 2.97 3.21
CA ARG A 28 2.10 1.72 3.05
C ARG A 28 2.43 0.98 1.75
N TYR A 29 2.65 1.71 0.66
CA TYR A 29 3.09 1.14 -0.62
C TYR A 29 4.46 0.44 -0.48
N ILE A 30 5.42 1.10 0.16
CA ILE A 30 6.76 0.52 0.43
C ILE A 30 6.66 -0.68 1.38
N GLU A 31 5.89 -0.59 2.47
CA GLU A 31 5.70 -1.69 3.42
C GLU A 31 5.15 -2.95 2.74
N PHE A 32 4.19 -2.80 1.81
CA PHE A 32 3.67 -3.90 1.02
C PHE A 32 4.77 -4.57 0.19
N HIS A 33 5.50 -3.80 -0.61
CA HIS A 33 6.49 -4.38 -1.52
C HIS A 33 7.73 -4.94 -0.81
N ARG A 34 8.13 -4.36 0.32
CA ARG A 34 9.15 -4.96 1.20
C ARG A 34 8.68 -6.28 1.80
N CYS A 35 7.40 -6.36 2.20
CA CYS A 35 6.80 -7.59 2.71
C CYS A 35 6.83 -8.69 1.65
N VAL A 36 6.40 -8.37 0.42
CA VAL A 36 6.42 -9.30 -0.72
C VAL A 36 7.85 -9.74 -1.05
N ALA A 37 8.82 -8.82 -1.06
CA ALA A 37 10.22 -9.14 -1.32
C ALA A 37 10.84 -10.05 -0.24
N ALA A 38 10.47 -9.86 1.03
CA ALA A 38 11.02 -10.62 2.14
C ALA A 38 10.35 -11.99 2.37
N LYS A 39 9.03 -12.08 2.19
CA LYS A 39 8.24 -13.27 2.53
C LYS A 39 7.78 -14.08 1.31
N GLY A 40 7.88 -13.55 0.09
CA GLY A 40 7.25 -14.14 -1.09
C GLY A 40 5.74 -13.87 -1.14
N ASP A 41 5.12 -14.24 -2.27
CA ASP A 41 3.72 -13.93 -2.60
C ASP A 41 2.68 -14.71 -1.75
N GLU A 42 3.14 -15.64 -0.90
CA GLU A 42 2.28 -16.55 -0.11
C GLU A 42 1.89 -15.99 1.27
N GLY A 43 2.31 -14.77 1.61
CA GLY A 43 2.03 -14.16 2.90
C GLY A 43 0.69 -13.42 2.93
N ASN A 44 -0.36 -14.05 3.49
CA ASN A 44 -1.62 -13.36 3.90
C ASN A 44 -1.35 -12.08 4.71
N ASP A 45 -0.21 -12.01 5.41
CA ASP A 45 0.24 -10.83 6.15
C ASP A 45 0.46 -9.59 5.27
N CYS A 46 0.92 -9.77 4.03
CA CYS A 46 1.23 -8.68 3.12
C CYS A 46 -0.03 -8.09 2.47
N GLU A 47 -1.08 -8.90 2.30
CA GLU A 47 -2.37 -8.48 1.72
C GLU A 47 -3.01 -7.34 2.52
N ARG A 48 -2.81 -7.33 3.84
CA ARG A 48 -3.27 -6.23 4.71
C ARG A 48 -2.67 -4.89 4.29
N PHE A 49 -1.38 -4.85 3.98
CA PHE A 49 -0.73 -3.63 3.48
C PHE A 49 -1.24 -3.26 2.10
N ALA A 50 -1.55 -4.26 1.27
CA ALA A 50 -2.15 -4.03 -0.04
C ALA A 50 -3.50 -3.32 0.05
N LYS A 51 -4.36 -3.77 0.97
CA LYS A 51 -5.63 -3.11 1.25
C LYS A 51 -5.42 -1.66 1.69
N TYR A 52 -4.45 -1.40 2.56
CA TYR A 52 -4.22 -0.07 3.11
C TYR A 52 -3.73 0.93 2.09
N TYR A 53 -2.70 0.61 1.29
CA TYR A 53 -2.23 1.57 0.29
C TYR A 53 -3.28 1.81 -0.79
N ARG A 54 -4.08 0.80 -1.19
CA ARG A 54 -5.20 0.97 -2.13
C ARG A 54 -6.31 1.87 -1.60
N SER A 55 -6.53 1.89 -0.28
CA SER A 55 -7.51 2.80 0.35
C SER A 55 -6.99 4.23 0.54
N LEU A 56 -5.67 4.42 0.64
CA LEU A 56 -5.05 5.72 0.95
C LEU A 56 -4.51 6.45 -0.27
N CYS A 57 -4.00 5.72 -1.25
CA CYS A 57 -3.31 6.27 -2.41
C CYS A 57 -4.27 6.50 -3.57
N PRO A 58 -4.13 7.62 -4.31
CA PRO A 58 -4.75 7.76 -5.63
C PRO A 58 -4.27 6.66 -6.59
N SER A 59 -5.17 6.10 -7.41
CA SER A 59 -4.83 5.03 -8.36
C SER A 59 -3.72 5.45 -9.33
N GLU A 60 -3.76 6.68 -9.83
CA GLU A 60 -2.74 7.26 -10.73
C GLU A 60 -1.33 7.19 -10.13
N TRP A 61 -1.20 7.43 -8.82
CA TRP A 61 0.11 7.37 -8.15
C TRP A 61 0.64 5.95 -8.07
N VAL A 62 -0.25 5.00 -7.75
CA VAL A 62 0.07 3.58 -7.68
C VAL A 62 0.49 3.05 -9.03
N GLU A 63 -0.25 3.37 -10.09
CA GLU A 63 0.06 2.97 -11.47
C GLU A 63 1.44 3.49 -11.89
N ARG A 64 1.69 4.79 -11.71
CA ARG A 64 3.00 5.39 -12.02
C ARG A 64 4.15 4.75 -11.23
N TRP A 65 3.94 4.46 -9.96
CA TRP A 65 4.98 3.78 -9.16
C TRP A 65 5.21 2.34 -9.60
N ASN A 66 4.16 1.62 -10.01
CA ASN A 66 4.30 0.27 -10.57
C ASN A 66 5.12 0.30 -11.86
N GLU A 67 4.81 1.21 -12.79
CA GLU A 67 5.60 1.39 -14.02
C GLU A 67 7.07 1.72 -13.73
N GLN A 68 7.32 2.63 -12.78
CA GLN A 68 8.69 2.97 -12.37
C GLN A 68 9.44 1.76 -11.79
N ARG A 69 8.74 0.87 -11.08
CA ARG A 69 9.35 -0.33 -10.53
C ARG A 69 9.65 -1.38 -11.59
N GLU A 70 8.74 -1.60 -12.53
CA GLU A 70 8.96 -2.49 -13.68
C GLU A 70 10.12 -1.99 -14.55
N ASN A 71 10.25 -0.67 -14.70
CA ASN A 71 11.36 -0.04 -15.41
C ASN A 71 12.65 0.08 -14.60
N GLY A 72 12.66 -0.30 -13.30
CA GLY A 72 13.81 -0.17 -12.42
C GLY A 72 14.22 1.28 -12.08
N THR A 73 13.34 2.26 -12.30
CA THR A 73 13.57 3.70 -12.06
C THR A 73 12.89 4.23 -10.80
N PHE A 74 12.31 3.35 -9.98
CA PHE A 74 11.62 3.75 -8.75
C PHE A 74 12.61 4.29 -7.70
N PRO A 75 12.44 5.53 -7.20
CA PRO A 75 13.41 6.18 -6.31
C PRO A 75 13.24 5.78 -4.83
N GLY A 76 12.22 4.98 -4.50
CA GLY A 76 11.93 4.60 -3.12
C GLY A 76 12.71 3.35 -2.67
N PRO A 77 12.88 3.16 -1.35
CA PRO A 77 13.69 2.08 -0.81
C PRO A 77 12.89 0.77 -0.72
N LEU A 78 12.90 -0.01 -1.80
CA LEU A 78 12.25 -1.33 -1.91
C LEU A 78 13.16 -2.47 -1.48
#